data_AF-A0A8S2LNW3-F1
#
_entry.id   AF-A0A8S2LNW3-F1
#
_cell.length_a   1.000
_cell.length_b   1.000
_cell.length_c   1.000
_cell.angle_alpha   90.00
_cell.angle_beta   90.00
_cell.angle_gamma   90.00
#
_symmetry.space_group_name_H-M   'P 1'
#
loop_
_entity.id
_entity.type
_entity.pdbx_description
1 polymer ?
#
loop_
_entity_poly.entity_id
_entity_poly.type
_entity_poly.pdbx_seq_one_letter_code
_entity_poly.pdbx_strand_id
1 'polypeptide(L)'
;MRCIAANRSVLTVLDQNATLPDFNDNNQTAMTNDIECMDIIQFADGWYSYPDLNTFNSDLLLDTLTIRHIKPSKAVSPWNVKAENPTVIPLTEIGMCRINGLSTRQLEALFNLSQLLFGLARAEQSNYTFRDLQLGQQPQRFREAGFNKFPNNNNRPIDFFAIFQLVVSDVVKSGAIDIVFMMHKDSRIRCVKQKCLDLLSNVATIPDVARLILDRYSDFLIQLVQGIRDGHLIEEKIPSLSVLLRLCKVIVNKNLLDSYQSLIDMQFIDIIIDLFDTGEYKYIDSVVYFIKFESLALQCLNIMLQCAEHVDMWSEKAQIRLVNYCCTLLHKSVLDDEQKYNHHHHHNNNNQKKTEINHLIYAEQHSIIHSLSYATLTFLSVVRCRKEIGIFYRENEHFRELLSAMRHKYGPRSEFISRDPSISNALNQIATILFERHQRKKKLRHHYYQQQSEEYVKQY
;
A
#
# COMPACT_ATOMS: atom_id res chain seq x y z
N MET A 1 46.47 11.03 9.74
CA MET A 1 46.37 10.00 10.81
C MET A 1 45.02 9.31 10.63
N ARG A 2 44.90 8.24 9.85
CA ARG A 2 45.08 6.80 10.21
C ARG A 2 44.45 6.42 11.56
N CYS A 3 43.28 5.77 11.53
CA CYS A 3 43.13 4.38 11.98
C CYS A 3 41.95 3.70 11.26
N ILE A 4 42.23 2.46 10.83
CA ILE A 4 41.42 1.46 10.12
C ILE A 4 41.31 0.26 11.08
N ALA A 5 40.31 -0.61 10.86
CA ALA A 5 40.20 -2.01 11.32
C ALA A 5 39.71 -2.20 12.78
N ALA A 6 38.95 -3.24 13.13
CA ALA A 6 38.29 -4.34 12.43
C ALA A 6 37.42 -5.08 13.46
N ASN A 7 36.33 -5.73 13.03
CA ASN A 7 36.23 -7.19 13.14
C ASN A 7 35.03 -7.75 12.38
N ARG A 8 35.35 -8.66 11.46
CA ARG A 8 34.47 -9.58 10.76
C ARG A 8 34.89 -11.01 11.15
N SER A 9 33.91 -11.91 11.10
CA SER A 9 34.00 -13.37 10.94
C SER A 9 34.18 -14.23 12.20
N VAL A 10 33.21 -15.15 12.41
CA VAL A 10 33.37 -16.60 12.17
C VAL A 10 32.03 -17.20 11.68
N LEU A 11 32.09 -17.83 10.49
CA LEU A 11 31.16 -18.79 9.85
C LEU A 11 31.32 -20.18 10.52
N THR A 12 30.38 -21.12 10.68
CA THR A 12 29.54 -21.95 9.76
C THR A 12 29.08 -23.17 10.63
N VAL A 13 27.97 -23.90 10.43
CA VAL A 13 27.71 -24.99 9.46
C VAL A 13 26.28 -25.56 9.71
N LEU A 14 25.50 -25.70 8.61
CA LEU A 14 24.44 -26.67 8.24
C LEU A 14 23.53 -27.33 9.31
N ASP A 15 22.20 -27.18 9.16
CA ASP A 15 21.35 -28.33 8.79
C ASP A 15 20.01 -27.95 8.15
N GLN A 16 19.47 -28.90 7.40
CA GLN A 16 18.49 -28.79 6.32
C GLN A 16 17.03 -28.72 6.79
N ASN A 17 16.25 -27.77 6.26
CA ASN A 17 14.90 -27.96 5.68
C ASN A 17 14.38 -26.61 5.18
N ALA A 18 13.69 -26.63 4.04
CA ALA A 18 13.25 -25.45 3.30
C ALA A 18 12.39 -24.49 4.13
N THR A 19 13.01 -23.42 4.65
CA THR A 19 12.34 -22.25 5.19
C THR A 19 12.59 -21.06 4.27
N LEU A 20 11.48 -20.41 3.89
CA LEU A 20 11.44 -19.14 3.17
C LEU A 20 12.33 -18.10 3.85
N PRO A 21 12.91 -17.14 3.10
CA PRO A 21 13.69 -16.09 3.73
C PRO A 21 12.81 -15.31 4.70
N ASP A 22 13.19 -15.28 5.97
CA ASP A 22 12.70 -14.31 6.93
C ASP A 22 12.82 -12.92 6.29
N PHE A 23 11.68 -12.35 5.95
CA PHE A 23 11.56 -10.98 5.45
C PHE A 23 11.85 -10.06 6.63
N ASN A 24 13.14 -9.77 6.80
CA ASN A 24 13.65 -8.78 7.72
C ASN A 24 12.91 -7.44 7.49
N ASP A 25 12.42 -6.81 8.56
CA ASP A 25 11.58 -5.60 8.63
C ASP A 25 12.18 -4.32 8.00
N ASN A 26 13.25 -4.42 7.22
CA ASN A 26 14.03 -3.31 6.65
C ASN A 26 13.37 -2.63 5.43
N ASN A 27 12.16 -3.02 5.04
CA ASN A 27 11.38 -2.32 4.00
C ASN A 27 10.31 -1.37 4.56
N GLN A 28 10.30 -1.11 5.88
CA GLN A 28 9.47 -0.04 6.47
C GLN A 28 10.02 1.39 6.23
N THR A 29 11.25 1.51 5.71
CA THR A 29 11.97 2.79 5.50
C THR A 29 11.54 3.58 4.26
N ALA A 30 10.35 3.33 3.74
CA ALA A 30 9.97 3.58 2.35
C ALA A 30 8.69 4.43 2.18
N MET A 31 8.35 5.22 3.20
CA MET A 31 7.26 6.21 3.14
C MET A 31 7.78 7.61 3.49
N THR A 32 8.93 8.01 2.94
CA THR A 32 9.64 9.25 3.29
C THR A 32 9.04 10.54 2.73
N ASN A 33 7.95 10.51 1.96
CA ASN A 33 7.32 11.73 1.40
C ASN A 33 5.86 11.97 1.83
N ASP A 34 5.38 11.37 2.93
CA ASP A 34 3.99 11.55 3.37
C ASP A 34 3.66 12.94 3.96
N ILE A 35 4.66 13.83 4.09
CA ILE A 35 4.46 15.21 4.57
C ILE A 35 3.71 16.06 3.53
N GLU A 36 3.82 15.76 2.23
CA GLU A 36 3.10 16.48 1.16
C GLU A 36 1.61 16.10 1.06
N CYS A 37 1.15 15.06 1.77
CA CYS A 37 -0.27 14.67 1.83
C CYS A 37 -1.13 15.59 2.73
N MET A 38 -0.54 16.60 3.38
CA MET A 38 -1.24 17.48 4.34
C MET A 38 -1.93 18.69 3.69
N ASP A 39 -1.69 18.97 2.41
CA ASP A 39 -2.27 20.13 1.70
C ASP A 39 -3.79 20.03 1.43
N ILE A 40 -4.42 18.91 1.81
CA ILE A 40 -5.83 18.61 1.49
C ILE A 40 -6.65 18.44 2.77
N ILE A 41 -6.54 19.41 3.67
CA ILE A 41 -7.70 19.73 4.49
C ILE A 41 -7.91 21.24 4.43
N GLN A 42 -8.60 21.70 3.38
CA GLN A 42 -9.35 22.95 3.48
C GLN A 42 -10.45 22.72 4.51
N PHE A 43 -10.13 22.94 5.78
CA PHE A 43 -11.10 22.91 6.86
C PHE A 43 -12.15 23.99 6.54
N ALA A 44 -13.41 23.59 6.45
CA ALA A 44 -14.51 24.53 6.26
C ALA A 44 -14.38 25.66 7.29
N ASP A 45 -14.53 26.91 6.83
CA ASP A 45 -14.45 28.11 7.68
C ASP A 45 -15.27 27.89 8.97
N GLY A 46 -14.58 27.81 10.12
CA GLY A 46 -15.23 27.71 11.45
C GLY A 46 -14.90 26.48 12.31
N TRP A 47 -14.12 25.50 11.85
CA TRP A 47 -13.64 24.44 12.75
C TRP A 47 -12.35 24.88 13.47
N TYR A 48 -12.46 25.26 14.74
CA TYR A 48 -11.30 25.59 15.59
C TYR A 48 -10.89 24.40 16.46
N SER A 49 -9.57 24.15 16.54
CA SER A 49 -9.00 23.14 17.44
C SER A 49 -9.33 23.41 18.90
N TYR A 50 -9.58 22.35 19.66
CA TYR A 50 -9.76 22.43 21.10
C TYR A 50 -8.40 22.45 21.83
N PRO A 51 -8.12 23.46 22.68
CA PRO A 51 -6.81 23.60 23.32
C PRO A 51 -6.35 22.38 24.13
N ASP A 52 -7.30 21.68 24.76
CA ASP A 52 -7.04 20.48 25.55
C ASP A 52 -6.79 19.23 24.71
N LEU A 53 -7.18 19.24 23.43
CA LEU A 53 -6.91 18.15 22.48
C LEU A 53 -5.63 18.37 21.68
N ASN A 54 -4.92 19.49 21.85
CA ASN A 54 -3.58 19.70 21.32
C ASN A 54 -2.54 18.86 22.09
N THR A 55 -2.63 17.54 21.98
CA THR A 55 -1.91 16.58 22.81
C THR A 55 -1.81 15.22 22.12
N PHE A 56 -0.80 14.45 22.52
CA PHE A 56 -0.68 13.02 22.24
C PHE A 56 -0.92 12.15 23.49
N ASN A 57 -1.58 12.67 24.52
CA ASN A 57 -2.05 11.85 25.64
C ASN A 57 -3.11 10.85 25.15
N SER A 58 -2.69 9.61 24.90
CA SER A 58 -3.54 8.56 24.32
C SER A 58 -4.80 8.31 25.14
N ASP A 59 -4.73 8.43 26.47
CA ASP A 59 -5.84 8.09 27.36
C ASP A 59 -6.93 9.16 27.26
N LEU A 60 -6.54 10.45 27.25
CA LEU A 60 -7.46 11.57 27.01
C LEU A 60 -8.10 11.50 25.62
N LEU A 61 -7.32 11.16 24.59
CA LEU A 61 -7.82 11.02 23.22
C LEU A 61 -8.84 9.88 23.12
N LEU A 62 -8.57 8.74 23.75
CA LEU A 62 -9.48 7.58 23.77
C LEU A 62 -10.76 7.86 24.57
N ASP A 63 -10.66 8.51 25.73
CA ASP A 63 -11.82 8.87 26.53
C ASP A 63 -12.71 9.91 25.80
N THR A 64 -12.09 10.84 25.07
CA THR A 64 -12.79 11.80 24.21
C THR A 64 -13.50 11.10 23.05
N LEU A 65 -12.81 10.16 22.39
CA LEU A 65 -13.35 9.41 21.25
C LEU A 65 -14.53 8.51 21.67
N THR A 66 -14.43 7.85 22.82
CA THR A 66 -15.43 6.88 23.32
C THR A 66 -16.56 7.50 24.14
N ILE A 67 -16.46 8.79 24.50
CA ILE A 67 -17.48 9.51 25.28
C ILE A 67 -17.79 8.81 26.62
N ARG A 68 -16.78 8.32 27.34
CA ARG A 68 -16.97 7.60 28.62
C ARG A 68 -17.64 8.43 29.72
N HIS A 69 -17.72 9.76 29.58
CA HIS A 69 -18.25 10.67 30.59
C HIS A 69 -19.69 11.17 30.34
N ILE A 70 -20.40 10.71 29.29
CA ILE A 70 -21.81 11.10 29.06
C ILE A 70 -22.75 9.98 29.52
N LYS A 71 -23.67 10.31 30.44
CA LYS A 71 -24.65 9.35 30.98
C LYS A 71 -25.44 8.66 29.85
N PRO A 72 -25.54 7.31 29.83
CA PRO A 72 -26.12 6.54 28.73
C PRO A 72 -27.57 6.88 28.37
N SER A 73 -28.33 7.47 29.28
CA SER A 73 -29.78 7.69 29.13
C SER A 73 -30.17 8.81 28.13
N LYS A 74 -29.20 9.44 27.45
CA LYS A 74 -29.44 10.46 26.41
C LYS A 74 -28.53 10.34 25.18
N ALA A 75 -27.65 9.34 25.11
CA ALA A 75 -26.66 9.24 24.05
C ALA A 75 -27.23 8.50 22.82
N VAL A 76 -28.03 9.20 22.02
CA VAL A 76 -28.10 8.85 20.59
C VAL A 76 -26.72 9.19 20.04
N SER A 77 -25.99 8.20 19.51
CA SER A 77 -24.70 8.47 18.88
C SER A 77 -24.89 9.60 17.85
N PRO A 78 -24.08 10.67 17.89
CA PRO A 78 -24.27 11.79 16.97
C PRO A 78 -24.06 11.39 15.50
N TRP A 79 -23.52 10.18 15.28
CA TRP A 79 -23.28 9.55 13.99
C TRP A 79 -24.44 8.62 13.53
N ASN A 80 -25.48 8.41 14.36
CA ASN A 80 -26.67 7.59 14.05
C ASN A 80 -27.85 8.43 13.49
N VAL A 81 -27.61 9.27 12.48
CA VAL A 81 -28.71 9.98 11.79
C VAL A 81 -29.07 9.20 10.52
N LYS A 82 -30.31 8.70 10.44
CA LYS A 82 -30.83 8.07 9.21
C LYS A 82 -30.77 9.09 8.06
N ALA A 83 -30.02 8.77 7.01
CA ALA A 83 -29.91 9.60 5.83
C ALA A 83 -31.22 9.54 5.01
N GLU A 84 -32.05 10.56 5.12
CA GLU A 84 -33.04 10.87 4.08
C GLU A 84 -32.31 11.66 2.99
N ASN A 85 -32.07 11.00 1.85
CA ASN A 85 -31.40 11.46 0.62
C ASN A 85 -29.85 11.49 0.59
N PRO A 86 -29.20 10.63 -0.23
CA PRO A 86 -27.76 10.62 -0.45
C PRO A 86 -27.40 11.49 -1.66
N THR A 87 -27.40 12.81 -1.53
CA THR A 87 -26.73 13.69 -2.49
C THR A 87 -25.37 14.06 -1.95
N VAL A 88 -24.32 13.72 -2.69
CA VAL A 88 -22.92 14.01 -2.39
C VAL A 88 -22.71 15.52 -2.51
N ILE A 89 -22.62 16.22 -1.37
CA ILE A 89 -22.39 17.68 -1.34
C ILE A 89 -20.88 17.95 -1.43
N PRO A 90 -20.39 18.78 -2.37
CA PRO A 90 -19.00 19.23 -2.41
C PRO A 90 -18.65 20.10 -1.20
N LEU A 91 -17.41 20.01 -0.71
CA LEU A 91 -16.89 20.75 0.47
C LEU A 91 -17.09 22.27 0.43
N THR A 92 -17.22 22.86 -0.75
CA THR A 92 -17.43 24.30 -0.94
C THR A 92 -18.85 24.78 -0.61
N GLU A 93 -19.83 23.87 -0.49
CA GLU A 93 -21.21 24.20 -0.12
C GLU A 93 -21.58 23.77 1.30
N ILE A 94 -20.63 23.24 2.09
CA ILE A 94 -20.83 22.87 3.50
C ILE A 94 -20.74 24.12 4.40
N GLY A 95 -21.54 25.13 4.09
CA GLY A 95 -22.08 25.98 5.12
C GLY A 95 -23.14 25.18 5.88
N MET A 96 -22.79 24.67 7.06
CA MET A 96 -23.74 24.18 8.07
C MET A 96 -24.38 22.78 7.91
N CYS A 97 -23.59 21.73 7.70
CA CYS A 97 -23.90 20.53 8.50
C CYS A 97 -23.44 20.84 9.93
N ARG A 98 -24.37 21.16 10.85
CA ARG A 98 -24.07 21.40 12.27
C ARG A 98 -23.58 20.10 12.91
N ILE A 99 -22.33 19.72 12.64
CA ILE A 99 -21.58 18.78 13.46
C ILE A 99 -21.59 19.39 14.86
N ASN A 100 -22.23 18.71 15.81
CA ASN A 100 -22.28 19.23 17.17
C ASN A 100 -20.87 19.31 17.76
N GLY A 101 -20.67 20.14 18.78
CA GLY A 101 -19.35 20.32 19.41
C GLY A 101 -18.75 19.04 19.99
N LEU A 102 -19.52 17.96 20.14
CA LEU A 102 -19.02 16.67 20.57
C LEU A 102 -18.39 15.88 19.41
N SER A 103 -19.05 15.84 18.25
CA SER A 103 -18.55 15.17 17.05
C SER A 103 -17.28 15.82 16.52
N THR A 104 -17.14 17.15 16.60
CA THR A 104 -15.89 17.86 16.25
C THR A 104 -14.75 17.46 17.19
N ARG A 105 -15.01 17.33 18.50
CA ARG A 105 -14.03 16.86 19.49
C ARG A 105 -13.62 15.40 19.23
N GLN A 106 -14.57 14.52 18.95
CA GLN A 106 -14.28 13.12 18.60
C GLN A 106 -13.42 13.03 17.32
N LEU A 107 -13.69 13.89 16.34
CA LEU A 107 -12.94 13.91 15.09
C LEU A 107 -11.51 14.45 15.29
N GLU A 108 -11.32 15.49 16.09
CA GLU A 108 -9.98 15.95 16.46
C GLU A 108 -9.21 14.89 17.27
N ALA A 109 -9.90 14.19 18.19
CA ALA A 109 -9.30 13.09 18.94
C ALA A 109 -8.90 11.92 18.02
N LEU A 110 -9.76 11.56 17.05
CA LEU A 110 -9.47 10.57 16.01
C LEU A 110 -8.25 10.97 15.19
N PHE A 111 -8.18 12.24 14.76
CA PHE A 111 -7.05 12.78 14.03
C PHE A 111 -5.76 12.62 14.83
N ASN A 112 -5.70 13.17 16.05
CA ASN A 112 -4.48 13.17 16.86
C ASN A 112 -4.05 11.74 17.25
N LEU A 113 -5.00 10.86 17.51
CA LEU A 113 -4.73 9.46 17.78
C LEU A 113 -4.18 8.73 16.55
N SER A 114 -4.70 9.01 15.35
CA SER A 114 -4.17 8.46 14.10
C SER A 114 -2.73 8.92 13.84
N GLN A 115 -2.41 10.18 14.12
CA GLN A 115 -1.05 10.74 13.97
C GLN A 115 -0.07 10.15 15.01
N LEU A 116 -0.52 9.97 16.25
CA LEU A 116 0.27 9.29 17.28
C LEU A 116 0.62 7.87 16.84
N LEU A 117 -0.38 7.08 16.43
CA LEU A 117 -0.15 5.70 15.99
C LEU A 117 0.75 5.62 14.76
N PHE A 118 0.59 6.53 13.80
CA PHE A 118 1.42 6.59 12.61
C PHE A 118 2.90 6.84 12.97
N GLY A 119 3.19 7.86 13.77
CA GLY A 119 4.58 8.16 14.12
C GLY A 119 5.20 7.10 15.04
N LEU A 120 4.42 6.49 15.95
CA LEU A 120 4.90 5.34 16.73
C LEU A 120 5.24 4.13 15.85
N ALA A 121 4.40 3.80 14.86
CA ALA A 121 4.65 2.70 13.92
C ALA A 121 5.93 2.92 13.08
N ARG A 122 6.33 4.17 12.89
CA ARG A 122 7.53 4.58 12.14
C ARG A 122 8.76 4.86 13.00
N ALA A 123 8.66 4.65 14.31
CA ALA A 123 9.68 5.01 15.29
C ALA A 123 10.09 6.51 15.25
N GLU A 124 9.13 7.38 14.95
CA GLU A 124 9.31 8.84 14.96
C GLU A 124 9.14 9.40 16.39
N GLN A 125 9.81 10.51 16.69
CA GLN A 125 9.77 11.13 18.04
C GLN A 125 8.74 12.26 18.16
N SER A 126 8.22 12.74 17.04
CA SER A 126 7.34 13.89 16.94
C SER A 126 6.40 13.70 15.76
N ASN A 127 5.21 14.28 15.86
CA ASN A 127 4.27 14.38 14.75
C ASN A 127 3.38 15.62 14.91
N TYR A 128 2.61 15.97 13.89
CA TYR A 128 1.67 17.08 13.91
C TYR A 128 0.36 16.66 14.57
N THR A 129 -0.10 17.46 15.52
CA THR A 129 -1.50 17.45 15.93
C THR A 129 -2.37 18.19 14.90
N PHE A 130 -3.68 18.07 15.04
CA PHE A 130 -4.65 18.84 14.29
C PHE A 130 -4.41 20.35 14.42
N ARG A 131 -4.11 20.81 15.64
CA ARG A 131 -3.84 22.22 15.91
C ARG A 131 -2.58 22.71 15.23
N ASP A 132 -1.54 21.89 15.21
CA ASP A 132 -0.27 22.26 14.60
C ASP A 132 -0.47 22.55 13.11
N LEU A 133 -1.22 21.70 12.41
CA LEU A 133 -1.54 21.90 10.99
C LEU A 133 -2.43 23.12 10.78
N GLN A 134 -3.47 23.29 11.59
CA GLN A 134 -4.37 24.44 11.50
C GLN A 134 -3.61 25.78 11.65
N LEU A 135 -2.60 25.83 12.50
CA LEU A 135 -1.84 27.03 12.83
C LEU A 135 -0.50 27.14 12.08
N GLY A 136 -0.15 26.17 11.22
CA GLY A 136 1.15 26.12 10.54
C GLY A 136 2.34 26.01 11.50
N GLN A 137 2.17 25.32 12.63
CA GLN A 137 3.20 25.12 13.66
C GLN A 137 4.08 23.91 13.36
N GLN A 138 5.25 23.88 14.00
CA GLN A 138 6.18 22.75 13.93
C GLN A 138 5.60 21.52 14.65
N PRO A 139 5.98 20.29 14.24
CA PRO A 139 5.47 19.07 14.87
C PRO A 139 5.94 18.99 16.32
N GLN A 140 5.06 18.55 17.20
CA GLN A 140 5.38 18.43 18.62
C GLN A 140 6.03 17.09 18.92
N ARG A 141 7.03 17.08 19.79
CA ARG A 141 7.56 15.83 20.33
C ARG A 141 6.50 15.15 21.17
N PHE A 142 6.37 13.84 21.04
CA PHE A 142 5.35 13.06 21.72
C PHE A 142 5.33 13.29 23.24
N ARG A 143 6.51 13.31 23.89
CA ARG A 143 6.59 13.58 25.34
C ARG A 143 6.14 14.99 25.71
N GLU A 144 6.51 15.99 24.91
CA GLU A 144 6.16 17.40 25.13
C GLU A 144 4.66 17.62 24.93
N ALA A 145 4.07 16.90 23.99
CA ALA A 145 2.63 16.84 23.75
C ALA A 145 1.86 15.97 24.76
N GLY A 146 2.49 15.48 25.83
CA GLY A 146 1.80 14.76 26.92
C GLY A 146 1.70 13.23 26.77
N PHE A 147 2.39 12.61 25.81
CA PHE A 147 2.47 11.16 25.73
C PHE A 147 3.49 10.60 26.74
N ASN A 148 2.97 9.99 27.81
CA ASN A 148 3.73 9.56 28.99
C ASN A 148 4.07 8.06 29.01
N LYS A 149 3.67 7.28 27.99
CA LYS A 149 3.94 5.82 27.92
C LYS A 149 5.38 5.48 27.54
N PHE A 150 6.21 6.48 27.22
CA PHE A 150 7.64 6.27 27.07
C PHE A 150 8.33 6.00 28.41
N PRO A 151 9.35 5.13 28.45
CA PRO A 151 10.13 4.92 29.67
C PRO A 151 10.83 6.21 30.12
N ASN A 152 10.71 6.54 31.41
CA ASN A 152 11.33 7.74 32.01
C ASN A 152 12.86 7.72 32.02
N ASN A 153 13.49 6.59 31.71
CA ASN A 153 14.95 6.45 31.73
C ASN A 153 15.55 6.82 30.38
N ASN A 154 16.16 8.00 30.29
CA ASN A 154 16.79 8.54 29.08
C ASN A 154 17.97 7.70 28.55
N ASN A 155 18.48 6.74 29.33
CA ASN A 155 19.60 5.89 28.93
C ASN A 155 19.20 4.57 28.28
N ARG A 156 17.89 4.27 28.15
CA ARG A 156 17.42 3.07 27.46
C ARG A 156 16.91 3.43 26.06
N PRO A 157 17.26 2.62 25.03
CA PRO A 157 16.64 2.78 23.72
C PRO A 157 15.12 2.61 23.87
N ILE A 158 14.38 3.48 23.18
CA ILE A 158 12.92 3.44 23.17
C ILE A 158 12.47 2.37 22.18
N ASP A 159 11.70 1.41 22.66
CA ASP A 159 11.00 0.44 21.81
C ASP A 159 9.66 1.03 21.37
N PHE A 160 9.67 1.71 20.22
CA PHE A 160 8.49 2.36 19.66
C PHE A 160 7.40 1.35 19.28
N PHE A 161 7.78 0.16 18.80
CA PHE A 161 6.83 -0.84 18.36
C PHE A 161 6.10 -1.48 19.53
N ALA A 162 6.78 -1.79 20.64
CA ALA A 162 6.13 -2.26 21.85
C ALA A 162 5.13 -1.24 22.40
N ILE A 163 5.48 0.05 22.36
CA ILE A 163 4.59 1.14 22.79
C ILE A 163 3.41 1.31 21.83
N PHE A 164 3.65 1.23 20.52
CA PHE A 164 2.60 1.19 19.51
C PHE A 164 1.59 0.06 19.78
N GLN A 165 2.06 -1.16 20.05
CA GLN A 165 1.22 -2.30 20.39
C GLN A 165 0.38 -2.05 21.65
N LEU A 166 0.94 -1.41 22.67
CA LEU A 166 0.20 -1.01 23.87
C LEU A 166 -0.95 -0.05 23.53
N VAL A 167 -0.68 1.01 22.75
CA VAL A 167 -1.72 1.97 22.37
C VAL A 167 -2.80 1.30 21.50
N VAL A 168 -2.42 0.44 20.55
CA VAL A 168 -3.40 -0.34 19.76
C VAL A 168 -4.26 -1.24 20.65
N SER A 169 -3.67 -1.87 21.68
CA SER A 169 -4.42 -2.65 22.67
C SER A 169 -5.47 -1.80 23.40
N ASP A 170 -5.11 -0.57 23.77
CA ASP A 170 -6.02 0.35 24.46
C ASP A 170 -7.15 0.85 23.54
N VAL A 171 -6.87 1.05 22.25
CA VAL A 171 -7.88 1.35 21.22
C VAL A 171 -8.92 0.22 21.14
N VAL A 172 -8.49 -1.04 21.15
CA VAL A 172 -9.40 -2.20 21.14
C VAL A 172 -10.19 -2.29 22.45
N LYS A 173 -9.50 -2.28 23.59
CA LYS A 173 -10.11 -2.47 24.93
C LYS A 173 -11.07 -1.36 25.32
N SER A 174 -10.85 -0.15 24.82
CA SER A 174 -11.74 1.00 25.10
C SER A 174 -13.05 0.96 24.32
N GLY A 175 -13.17 0.12 23.28
CA GLY A 175 -14.29 0.14 22.34
C GLY A 175 -14.16 1.25 21.30
N ALA A 176 -13.02 1.95 21.21
CA ALA A 176 -12.82 3.02 20.24
C ALA A 176 -12.95 2.52 18.79
N ILE A 177 -12.55 1.27 18.50
CA ILE A 177 -12.73 0.66 17.18
C ILE A 177 -14.19 0.69 16.73
N ASP A 178 -15.14 0.36 17.62
CA ASP A 178 -16.57 0.37 17.30
C ASP A 178 -17.03 1.77 16.87
N ILE A 179 -16.58 2.81 17.58
CA ILE A 179 -16.88 4.21 17.26
C ILE A 179 -16.28 4.62 15.91
N VAL A 180 -15.05 4.19 15.62
CA VAL A 180 -14.37 4.48 14.34
C VAL A 180 -15.14 3.87 13.18
N PHE A 181 -15.63 2.63 13.31
CA PHE A 181 -16.50 2.03 12.29
C PHE A 181 -17.84 2.74 12.14
N MET A 182 -18.42 3.26 13.23
CA MET A 182 -19.62 4.10 13.13
C MET A 182 -19.35 5.40 12.39
N MET A 183 -18.24 6.08 12.69
CA MET A 183 -17.82 7.31 12.01
C MET A 183 -17.51 7.06 10.53
N HIS A 184 -16.86 5.93 10.21
CA HIS A 184 -16.53 5.55 8.83
C HIS A 184 -17.78 5.34 7.94
N LYS A 185 -18.87 4.84 8.52
CA LYS A 185 -20.14 4.63 7.81
C LYS A 185 -20.85 5.95 7.46
N ASP A 186 -20.46 7.06 8.07
CA ASP A 186 -21.04 8.37 7.75
C ASP A 186 -20.44 8.93 6.45
N SER A 187 -21.18 8.78 5.36
CA SER A 187 -20.75 9.19 4.02
C SER A 187 -20.78 10.71 3.78
N ARG A 188 -21.26 11.50 4.75
CA ARG A 188 -21.48 12.95 4.55
C ARG A 188 -20.19 13.75 4.62
N ILE A 189 -19.15 13.23 5.28
CA ILE A 189 -17.91 13.98 5.54
C ILE A 189 -16.70 13.13 5.13
N ARG A 190 -16.16 13.40 3.94
CA ARG A 190 -15.06 12.61 3.35
C ARG A 190 -13.80 12.60 4.22
N CYS A 191 -13.46 13.74 4.85
CA CYS A 191 -12.29 13.82 5.73
C CYS A 191 -12.43 12.94 6.99
N VAL A 192 -13.65 12.72 7.49
CA VAL A 192 -13.92 11.77 8.59
C VAL A 192 -13.61 10.35 8.12
N LYS A 193 -14.11 9.98 6.94
CA LYS A 193 -13.88 8.65 6.36
C LYS A 193 -12.39 8.38 6.15
N GLN A 194 -11.66 9.35 5.60
CA GLN A 194 -10.20 9.28 5.45
C GLN A 194 -9.50 9.04 6.79
N LYS A 195 -9.81 9.83 7.83
CA LYS A 195 -9.15 9.69 9.15
C LYS A 195 -9.52 8.41 9.87
N CYS A 196 -10.73 7.90 9.67
CA CYS A 196 -11.10 6.56 10.12
C CYS A 196 -10.21 5.51 9.45
N LEU A 197 -10.04 5.58 8.12
CA LEU A 197 -9.18 4.66 7.37
C LEU A 197 -7.70 4.80 7.76
N ASP A 198 -7.21 6.01 8.02
CA ASP A 198 -5.84 6.24 8.50
C ASP A 198 -5.59 5.51 9.83
N LEU A 199 -6.49 5.70 10.82
CA LEU A 199 -6.42 4.99 12.10
C LEU A 199 -6.55 3.46 11.91
N LEU A 200 -7.52 3.02 11.11
CA LEU A 200 -7.74 1.60 10.82
C LEU A 200 -6.51 0.96 10.15
N SER A 201 -5.82 1.69 9.29
CA SER A 201 -4.60 1.21 8.64
C SER A 201 -3.49 1.01 9.68
N ASN A 202 -3.36 1.90 10.66
CA ASN A 202 -2.38 1.70 11.73
C ASN A 202 -2.73 0.48 12.58
N VAL A 203 -3.94 0.41 13.14
CA VAL A 203 -4.31 -0.70 14.06
C VAL A 203 -4.33 -2.07 13.36
N ALA A 204 -4.69 -2.14 12.08
CA ALA A 204 -4.66 -3.37 11.28
C ALA A 204 -3.24 -3.90 11.01
N THR A 205 -2.20 -3.15 11.39
CA THR A 205 -0.81 -3.65 11.38
C THR A 205 -0.60 -4.77 12.40
N ILE A 206 -1.41 -4.82 13.46
CA ILE A 206 -1.39 -5.90 14.44
C ILE A 206 -2.26 -7.06 13.93
N PRO A 207 -1.69 -8.26 13.65
CA PRO A 207 -2.42 -9.35 13.02
C PRO A 207 -3.70 -9.78 13.74
N ASP A 208 -3.66 -9.81 15.08
CA ASP A 208 -4.83 -10.18 15.89
C ASP A 208 -5.96 -9.15 15.78
N VAL A 209 -5.62 -7.87 15.64
CA VAL A 209 -6.61 -6.80 15.44
C VAL A 209 -7.16 -6.82 14.03
N ALA A 210 -6.32 -7.05 13.01
CA ALA A 210 -6.79 -7.25 11.64
C ALA A 210 -7.71 -8.48 11.51
N ARG A 211 -7.41 -9.59 12.19
CA ARG A 211 -8.32 -10.74 12.28
C ARG A 211 -9.64 -10.37 12.95
N LEU A 212 -9.59 -9.66 14.08
CA LEU A 212 -10.79 -9.16 14.76
C LEU A 212 -11.63 -8.26 13.85
N ILE A 213 -11.00 -7.42 13.04
CA ILE A 213 -11.70 -6.56 12.06
C ILE A 213 -12.43 -7.42 11.04
N LEU A 214 -11.76 -8.40 10.44
CA LEU A 214 -12.35 -9.29 9.44
C LEU A 214 -13.52 -10.11 10.01
N ASP A 215 -13.40 -10.57 11.25
CA ASP A 215 -14.41 -11.44 11.88
C ASP A 215 -15.64 -10.65 12.36
N ARG A 216 -15.44 -9.45 12.92
CA ARG A 216 -16.51 -8.65 13.52
C ARG A 216 -17.19 -7.69 12.54
N TYR A 217 -16.49 -7.28 11.48
CA TYR A 217 -16.95 -6.32 10.49
C TYR A 217 -16.82 -6.89 9.08
N SER A 218 -17.44 -8.04 8.82
CA SER A 218 -17.36 -8.75 7.53
C SER A 218 -17.66 -7.86 6.32
N ASP A 219 -18.66 -6.98 6.42
CA ASP A 219 -19.06 -6.06 5.33
C ASP A 219 -18.03 -4.97 5.04
N PHE A 220 -17.04 -4.79 5.91
CA PHE A 220 -16.02 -3.76 5.75
C PHE A 220 -15.13 -4.01 4.54
N LEU A 221 -14.84 -5.27 4.20
CA LEU A 221 -14.10 -5.60 2.96
C LEU A 221 -14.83 -5.07 1.73
N ILE A 222 -16.17 -5.17 1.70
CA ILE A 222 -17.00 -4.65 0.61
C ILE A 222 -16.88 -3.12 0.55
N GLN A 223 -16.95 -2.45 1.70
CA GLN A 223 -16.82 -0.99 1.79
C GLN A 223 -15.43 -0.50 1.33
N LEU A 224 -14.36 -1.23 1.66
CA LEU A 224 -13.01 -0.92 1.20
C LEU A 224 -12.91 -1.04 -0.32
N VAL A 225 -13.39 -2.14 -0.91
CA VAL A 225 -13.35 -2.33 -2.37
C VAL A 225 -14.21 -1.29 -3.10
N GLN A 226 -15.37 -0.93 -2.56
CA GLN A 226 -16.19 0.17 -3.08
C GLN A 226 -15.46 1.52 -3.00
N GLY A 227 -14.82 1.83 -1.88
CA GLY A 227 -13.99 3.03 -1.72
C GLY A 227 -12.83 3.09 -2.72
N ILE A 228 -12.23 1.95 -3.05
CA ILE A 228 -11.19 1.84 -4.08
C ILE A 228 -11.77 2.07 -5.47
N ARG A 229 -12.94 1.49 -5.77
CA ARG A 229 -13.58 1.59 -7.08
C ARG A 229 -14.09 3.00 -7.37
N ASP A 230 -14.86 3.57 -6.45
CA ASP A 230 -15.69 4.75 -6.72
C ASP A 230 -15.21 6.01 -5.98
N GLY A 231 -14.34 5.87 -4.98
CA GLY A 231 -13.94 6.97 -4.10
C GLY A 231 -12.91 7.94 -4.71
N HIS A 232 -12.72 9.08 -4.05
CA HIS A 232 -11.68 10.05 -4.41
C HIS A 232 -10.27 9.47 -4.18
N LEU A 233 -9.31 9.75 -5.06
CA LEU A 233 -7.97 9.14 -5.05
C LEU A 233 -7.28 9.25 -3.68
N ILE A 234 -7.30 10.45 -3.11
CA ILE A 234 -6.53 10.80 -1.92
C ILE A 234 -7.30 10.51 -0.64
N GLU A 235 -8.59 10.80 -0.64
CA GLU A 235 -9.43 10.71 0.57
C GLU A 235 -9.96 9.29 0.80
N GLU A 236 -10.08 8.48 -0.26
CA GLU A 236 -10.75 7.18 -0.19
C GLU A 236 -9.93 6.04 -0.81
N LYS A 237 -9.45 6.15 -2.06
CA LYS A 237 -8.78 5.03 -2.74
C LYS A 237 -7.48 4.63 -2.03
N ILE A 238 -6.58 5.59 -1.79
CA ILE A 238 -5.29 5.36 -1.12
C ILE A 238 -5.49 4.86 0.33
N PRO A 239 -6.31 5.51 1.18
CA PRO A 239 -6.55 5.02 2.53
C PRO A 239 -7.22 3.63 2.57
N SER A 240 -8.18 3.37 1.67
CA SER A 240 -8.85 2.06 1.59
C SER A 240 -7.87 0.95 1.18
N LEU A 241 -7.01 1.21 0.19
CA LEU A 241 -5.92 0.30 -0.17
C LEU A 241 -4.93 0.08 0.97
N SER A 242 -4.60 1.13 1.72
CA SER A 242 -3.69 1.03 2.87
C SER A 242 -4.24 0.07 3.94
N VAL A 243 -5.53 0.14 4.24
CA VAL A 243 -6.20 -0.81 5.15
C VAL A 243 -6.24 -2.21 4.52
N LEU A 244 -6.73 -2.31 3.28
CA LEU A 244 -6.90 -3.59 2.58
C LEU A 244 -5.57 -4.35 2.47
N LEU A 245 -4.46 -3.65 2.19
CA LEU A 245 -3.12 -4.23 2.14
C LEU A 245 -2.78 -5.03 3.39
N ARG A 246 -3.09 -4.49 4.57
CA ARG A 246 -2.81 -5.10 5.86
C ARG A 246 -3.76 -6.26 6.15
N LEU A 247 -5.03 -6.12 5.77
CA LEU A 247 -6.00 -7.20 5.85
C LEU A 247 -5.62 -8.37 4.93
N CYS A 248 -5.20 -8.10 3.68
CA CYS A 248 -4.75 -9.12 2.73
C CYS A 248 -3.59 -9.95 3.28
N LYS A 249 -2.65 -9.34 4.01
CA LYS A 249 -1.58 -10.09 4.68
C LYS A 249 -2.14 -11.12 5.67
N VAL A 250 -3.12 -10.73 6.49
CA VAL A 250 -3.75 -11.64 7.45
C VAL A 250 -4.60 -12.69 6.75
N ILE A 251 -5.38 -12.31 5.73
CA ILE A 251 -6.19 -13.23 4.91
C ILE A 251 -5.30 -14.34 4.34
N VAL A 252 -4.19 -13.99 3.71
CA VAL A 252 -3.27 -14.96 3.10
C VAL A 252 -2.54 -15.77 4.18
N ASN A 253 -1.95 -15.12 5.19
CA ASN A 253 -1.14 -15.81 6.20
C ASN A 253 -1.94 -16.74 7.11
N LYS A 254 -3.23 -16.43 7.35
CA LYS A 254 -4.14 -17.25 8.17
C LYS A 254 -5.06 -18.12 7.34
N ASN A 255 -4.89 -18.15 6.01
CA ASN A 255 -5.70 -18.92 5.07
C ASN A 255 -7.21 -18.69 5.24
N LEU A 256 -7.63 -17.42 5.28
CA LEU A 256 -9.03 -17.02 5.47
C LEU A 256 -9.79 -17.09 4.15
N LEU A 257 -10.12 -18.30 3.71
CA LEU A 257 -10.68 -18.58 2.38
C LEU A 257 -11.95 -17.79 2.09
N ASP A 258 -12.87 -17.61 3.05
CA ASP A 258 -14.11 -16.86 2.83
C ASP A 258 -13.85 -15.38 2.50
N SER A 259 -12.92 -14.75 3.25
CA SER A 259 -12.50 -13.36 2.98
C SER A 259 -11.74 -13.25 1.67
N TYR A 260 -10.94 -14.25 1.32
CA TYR A 260 -10.23 -14.30 0.05
C TYR A 260 -11.21 -14.44 -1.14
N GLN A 261 -12.18 -15.35 -1.02
CA GLN A 261 -13.23 -15.56 -2.01
C GLN A 261 -14.08 -14.31 -2.21
N SER A 262 -14.39 -13.58 -1.13
CA SER A 262 -15.10 -12.30 -1.24
C SER A 262 -14.36 -11.29 -2.15
N LEU A 263 -13.03 -11.23 -2.10
CA LEU A 263 -12.24 -10.37 -2.98
C LEU A 263 -12.29 -10.83 -4.46
N ILE A 264 -12.35 -12.14 -4.70
CA ILE A 264 -12.54 -12.72 -6.03
C ILE A 264 -13.92 -12.37 -6.58
N ASP A 265 -14.96 -12.58 -5.77
CA ASP A 265 -16.35 -12.34 -6.16
C ASP A 265 -16.59 -10.86 -6.49
N MET A 266 -15.91 -9.96 -5.77
CA MET A 266 -15.90 -8.52 -6.07
C MET A 266 -15.03 -8.12 -7.27
N GLN A 267 -14.37 -9.09 -7.93
CA GLN A 267 -13.52 -8.87 -9.11
C GLN A 267 -12.38 -7.87 -8.84
N PHE A 268 -11.73 -7.96 -7.67
CA PHE A 268 -10.76 -6.96 -7.23
C PHE A 268 -9.61 -6.72 -8.24
N ILE A 269 -9.07 -7.76 -8.88
CA ILE A 269 -8.05 -7.60 -9.93
C ILE A 269 -8.57 -6.70 -11.07
N ASP A 270 -9.77 -6.98 -11.59
CA ASP A 270 -10.32 -6.22 -12.71
C ASP A 270 -10.56 -4.76 -12.33
N ILE A 271 -11.09 -4.50 -11.14
CA ILE A 271 -11.26 -3.14 -10.60
C ILE A 271 -9.93 -2.38 -10.59
N ILE A 272 -8.86 -3.00 -10.07
CA ILE A 272 -7.55 -2.35 -9.98
C ILE A 272 -6.98 -2.05 -11.37
N ILE A 273 -7.04 -3.00 -12.31
CA ILE A 273 -6.54 -2.78 -13.67
C ILE A 273 -7.34 -1.70 -14.39
N ASP A 274 -8.68 -1.70 -14.27
CA ASP A 274 -9.52 -0.66 -14.86
C ASP A 274 -9.13 0.73 -14.34
N LEU A 275 -8.81 0.85 -13.04
CA LEU A 275 -8.37 2.10 -12.43
C LEU A 275 -6.98 2.54 -12.91
N PHE A 276 -6.05 1.63 -13.18
CA PHE A 276 -4.76 2.01 -13.73
C PHE A 276 -4.84 2.59 -15.15
N ASP A 277 -5.83 2.15 -15.92
CA ASP A 277 -6.07 2.63 -17.28
C ASP A 277 -6.82 3.97 -17.32
N THR A 278 -7.33 4.47 -16.18
CA THR A 278 -8.00 5.77 -16.13
C THR A 278 -7.01 6.92 -16.38
N GLY A 279 -7.34 7.77 -17.35
CA GLY A 279 -6.50 8.90 -17.76
C GLY A 279 -6.46 10.07 -16.76
N GLU A 280 -7.24 10.00 -15.67
CA GLU A 280 -7.41 11.08 -14.71
C GLU A 280 -6.13 11.43 -13.94
N TYR A 281 -5.19 10.50 -13.86
CA TYR A 281 -4.02 10.58 -12.99
C TYR A 281 -2.71 10.93 -13.70
N LYS A 282 -2.82 11.32 -14.97
CA LYS A 282 -1.68 11.60 -15.87
C LYS A 282 -1.15 13.03 -15.77
N TYR A 283 -1.56 13.78 -14.74
CA TYR A 283 -1.24 15.21 -14.56
C TYR A 283 -0.30 15.44 -13.38
N ILE A 284 0.49 16.52 -13.46
CA ILE A 284 1.57 16.82 -12.51
C ILE A 284 1.09 16.93 -11.06
N ASP A 285 -0.09 17.49 -10.83
CA ASP A 285 -0.66 17.67 -9.48
C ASP A 285 -1.15 16.34 -8.87
N SER A 286 -1.42 15.35 -9.71
CA SER A 286 -1.97 14.04 -9.31
C SER A 286 -0.96 12.90 -9.35
N VAL A 287 0.18 13.10 -10.02
CA VAL A 287 1.10 12.01 -10.38
C VAL A 287 1.71 11.34 -9.16
N VAL A 288 2.06 12.12 -8.12
CA VAL A 288 2.62 11.59 -6.86
C VAL A 288 1.61 10.67 -6.16
N TYR A 289 0.36 11.11 -6.10
CA TYR A 289 -0.74 10.32 -5.50
C TYR A 289 -1.03 9.07 -6.31
N PHE A 290 -0.96 9.15 -7.64
CA PHE A 290 -1.10 8.00 -8.51
C PHE A 290 0.00 6.97 -8.31
N ILE A 291 1.27 7.40 -8.24
CA ILE A 291 2.41 6.51 -7.97
C ILE A 291 2.19 5.76 -6.64
N LYS A 292 1.72 6.47 -5.60
CA LYS A 292 1.38 5.87 -4.31
C LYS A 292 0.23 4.87 -4.42
N PHE A 293 -0.85 5.24 -5.09
CA PHE A 293 -1.99 4.37 -5.34
C PHE A 293 -1.59 3.09 -6.09
N GLU A 294 -0.87 3.23 -7.20
CA GLU A 294 -0.41 2.14 -8.06
C GLU A 294 0.53 1.19 -7.31
N SER A 295 1.45 1.75 -6.51
CA SER A 295 2.33 0.98 -5.64
C SER A 295 1.57 0.17 -4.59
N LEU A 296 0.61 0.77 -3.87
CA LEU A 296 -0.20 0.08 -2.86
C LEU A 296 -1.09 -1.01 -3.48
N ALA A 297 -1.68 -0.73 -4.65
CA ALA A 297 -2.52 -1.67 -5.36
C ALA A 297 -1.73 -2.89 -5.82
N LEU A 298 -0.55 -2.70 -6.45
CA LEU A 298 0.31 -3.81 -6.86
C LEU A 298 0.88 -4.57 -5.66
N GLN A 299 1.13 -3.90 -4.53
CA GLN A 299 1.48 -4.60 -3.28
C GLN A 299 0.36 -5.54 -2.83
N CYS A 300 -0.90 -5.07 -2.83
CA CYS A 300 -2.05 -5.89 -2.50
C CYS A 300 -2.15 -7.10 -3.42
N LEU A 301 -2.07 -6.88 -4.74
CA LEU A 301 -2.14 -7.94 -5.74
C LEU A 301 -0.99 -8.94 -5.59
N ASN A 302 0.24 -8.46 -5.36
CA ASN A 302 1.37 -9.34 -5.11
C ASN A 302 1.12 -10.24 -3.89
N ILE A 303 0.67 -9.69 -2.76
CA ILE A 303 0.35 -10.46 -1.54
C ILE A 303 -0.71 -11.52 -1.81
N MET A 304 -1.78 -11.13 -2.50
CA MET A 304 -2.88 -12.05 -2.81
C MET A 304 -2.46 -13.19 -3.74
N LEU A 305 -1.41 -13.01 -4.55
CA LEU A 305 -0.93 -13.97 -5.53
C LEU A 305 0.36 -14.69 -5.08
N GLN A 306 0.74 -14.61 -3.80
CA GLN A 306 2.01 -15.18 -3.32
C GLN A 306 2.12 -16.71 -3.43
N CYS A 307 1.00 -17.43 -3.46
CA CYS A 307 0.99 -18.89 -3.57
C CYS A 307 0.18 -19.38 -4.79
N ALA A 308 0.52 -20.57 -5.29
CA ALA A 308 -0.07 -21.12 -6.50
C ALA A 308 -1.57 -21.39 -6.37
N GLU A 309 -2.00 -21.91 -5.22
CA GLU A 309 -3.41 -22.20 -4.94
C GLU A 309 -4.28 -20.95 -5.08
N HIS A 310 -3.83 -19.84 -4.51
CA HIS A 310 -4.49 -18.54 -4.62
C HIS A 310 -4.53 -18.02 -6.05
N VAL A 311 -3.43 -18.14 -6.82
CA VAL A 311 -3.40 -17.74 -8.23
C VAL A 311 -4.41 -18.54 -9.06
N ASP A 312 -4.55 -19.84 -8.80
CA ASP A 312 -5.46 -20.72 -9.53
C ASP A 312 -6.94 -20.41 -9.26
N MET A 313 -7.27 -19.77 -8.13
CA MET A 313 -8.65 -19.32 -7.84
C MET A 313 -9.12 -18.14 -8.70
N TRP A 314 -8.20 -17.35 -9.27
CA TRP A 314 -8.55 -16.22 -10.12
C TRP A 314 -8.87 -16.66 -11.55
N SER A 315 -9.83 -15.99 -12.20
CA SER A 315 -10.12 -16.27 -13.60
C SER A 315 -8.90 -16.04 -14.50
N GLU A 316 -8.76 -16.87 -15.54
CA GLU A 316 -7.66 -16.72 -16.50
C GLU A 316 -7.65 -15.34 -17.18
N LYS A 317 -8.84 -14.80 -17.46
CA LYS A 317 -8.99 -13.45 -18.01
C LYS A 317 -8.36 -12.39 -17.10
N ALA A 318 -8.67 -12.41 -15.80
CA ALA A 318 -8.12 -11.45 -14.84
C ALA A 318 -6.59 -11.57 -14.73
N GLN A 319 -6.07 -12.79 -14.69
CA GLN A 319 -4.63 -13.04 -14.64
C GLN A 319 -3.90 -12.53 -15.90
N ILE A 320 -4.45 -12.74 -17.09
CA ILE A 320 -3.89 -12.24 -18.35
C ILE A 320 -3.87 -10.71 -18.37
N ARG A 321 -4.95 -10.06 -17.93
CA ARG A 321 -5.02 -8.59 -17.84
C ARG A 321 -3.94 -8.02 -16.92
N LEU A 322 -3.78 -8.62 -15.74
CA LEU A 322 -2.74 -8.22 -14.78
C LEU A 322 -1.33 -8.38 -15.38
N VAL A 323 -1.06 -9.52 -16.02
CA VAL A 323 0.23 -9.76 -16.68
C VAL A 323 0.50 -8.74 -17.78
N ASN A 324 -0.49 -8.45 -18.63
CA ASN A 324 -0.36 -7.46 -19.69
C ASN A 324 -0.03 -6.08 -19.12
N TYR A 325 -0.73 -5.66 -18.06
CA TYR A 325 -0.46 -4.40 -17.40
C TYR A 325 0.95 -4.35 -16.80
N CYS A 326 1.39 -5.40 -16.09
CA CYS A 326 2.77 -5.47 -15.59
C CYS A 326 3.79 -5.37 -16.74
N CYS A 327 3.56 -6.06 -17.86
CA CYS A 327 4.41 -5.94 -19.07
C CYS A 327 4.43 -4.51 -19.62
N THR A 328 3.30 -3.81 -19.64
CA THR A 328 3.23 -2.41 -20.05
C THR A 328 4.06 -1.50 -19.14
N LEU A 329 4.01 -1.69 -17.81
CA LEU A 329 4.85 -0.94 -16.87
C LEU A 329 6.34 -1.23 -17.08
N LEU A 330 6.71 -2.51 -17.21
CA LEU A 330 8.09 -2.92 -17.49
C LEU A 330 8.59 -2.25 -18.78
N HIS A 331 7.78 -2.27 -19.84
CA HIS A 331 8.11 -1.64 -21.12
C HIS A 331 8.30 -0.12 -20.98
N LYS A 332 7.36 0.58 -20.33
CA LYS A 332 7.46 2.02 -20.05
C LYS A 332 8.70 2.38 -19.23
N SER A 333 9.16 1.50 -18.35
CA SER A 333 10.34 1.76 -17.52
C SER A 333 11.66 1.76 -18.30
N VAL A 334 11.69 1.12 -19.48
CA VAL A 334 12.89 1.00 -20.33
C VAL A 334 12.87 2.00 -21.48
N LEU A 335 11.70 2.45 -21.92
CA LEU A 335 11.52 3.24 -23.15
C LEU A 335 11.98 4.72 -23.11
N ASP A 336 12.74 5.18 -22.11
CA ASP A 336 12.96 6.61 -21.88
C ASP A 336 14.41 7.10 -21.89
N ASP A 337 15.14 6.70 -22.94
CA ASP A 337 16.32 7.45 -23.40
C ASP A 337 16.03 8.33 -24.64
N GLU A 338 15.00 8.05 -25.46
CA GLU A 338 14.77 8.82 -26.70
C GLU A 338 13.90 10.08 -26.54
N GLN A 339 13.03 10.16 -25.52
CA GLN A 339 12.17 11.35 -25.32
C GLN A 339 12.79 12.44 -24.44
N LYS A 340 13.87 12.13 -23.70
CA LYS A 340 14.56 13.10 -22.83
C LYS A 340 15.28 14.23 -23.58
N TYR A 341 15.57 14.08 -24.88
CA TYR A 341 16.30 15.08 -25.67
C TYR A 341 15.42 16.04 -26.49
N ASN A 342 14.13 15.76 -26.68
CA ASN A 342 13.26 16.60 -27.52
C ASN A 342 12.42 17.63 -26.75
N HIS A 343 12.49 17.66 -25.42
CA HIS A 343 11.77 18.64 -24.59
C HIS A 343 12.57 19.89 -24.20
N HIS A 344 13.85 20.00 -24.57
CA HIS A 344 14.62 21.23 -24.34
C HIS A 344 14.68 22.20 -25.52
N HIS A 345 14.04 21.90 -26.67
CA HIS A 345 14.15 22.79 -27.85
C HIS A 345 12.86 23.22 -28.56
N HIS A 346 11.66 22.95 -28.05
CA HIS A 346 10.44 23.51 -28.65
C HIS A 346 9.53 24.24 -27.64
N HIS A 347 10.03 25.37 -27.15
CA HIS A 347 9.17 26.49 -26.78
C HIS A 347 8.79 27.25 -28.06
N ASN A 348 7.66 26.88 -28.65
CA ASN A 348 6.70 27.79 -29.30
C ASN A 348 5.67 26.95 -30.07
N ASN A 349 4.53 26.69 -29.44
CA ASN A 349 3.25 27.13 -30.00
C ASN A 349 2.09 26.82 -29.05
N ASN A 350 1.23 27.81 -28.93
CA ASN A 350 -0.01 27.81 -28.19
C ASN A 350 -0.94 26.69 -28.68
N ASN A 351 -1.01 25.60 -27.92
CA ASN A 351 -2.22 24.85 -27.64
C ASN A 351 -1.88 23.88 -26.49
N GLN A 352 -2.60 24.05 -25.38
CA GLN A 352 -2.40 23.40 -24.09
C GLN A 352 -2.76 21.89 -24.16
N LYS A 353 -2.03 21.11 -24.97
CA LYS A 353 -1.99 19.65 -24.80
C LYS A 353 -1.25 19.42 -23.50
N LYS A 354 -1.99 19.17 -22.41
CA LYS A 354 -1.42 18.66 -21.16
C LYS A 354 -0.52 17.47 -21.51
N THR A 355 0.79 17.63 -21.35
CA THR A 355 1.78 16.60 -21.63
C THR A 355 1.56 15.47 -20.63
N GLU A 356 1.26 14.28 -21.13
CA GLU A 356 1.15 13.07 -20.31
C GLU A 356 2.51 12.77 -19.69
N ILE A 357 2.59 12.78 -18.35
CA ILE A 357 3.83 12.49 -17.63
C ILE A 357 4.00 10.97 -17.53
N ASN A 358 5.16 10.45 -17.93
CA ASN A 358 5.53 9.09 -17.55
C ASN A 358 5.85 9.07 -16.05
N HIS A 359 4.88 8.59 -15.25
CA HIS A 359 4.97 8.53 -13.80
C HIS A 359 6.15 7.68 -13.29
N LEU A 360 6.64 6.71 -14.08
CA LEU A 360 7.82 5.92 -13.72
C LEU A 360 9.10 6.76 -13.78
N ILE A 361 9.28 7.55 -14.85
CA ILE A 361 10.41 8.49 -14.93
C ILE A 361 10.30 9.52 -13.80
N TYR A 362 9.10 10.06 -13.60
CA TYR A 362 8.87 11.06 -12.56
C TYR A 362 9.29 10.51 -11.20
N ALA A 363 8.87 9.29 -10.87
CA ALA A 363 9.26 8.64 -9.63
C ALA A 363 10.78 8.39 -9.53
N GLU A 364 11.42 7.90 -10.60
CA GLU A 364 12.87 7.70 -10.65
C GLU A 364 13.64 9.00 -10.39
N GLN A 365 13.24 10.09 -11.04
CA GLN A 365 13.85 11.42 -10.91
C GLN A 365 13.73 11.98 -9.50
N HIS A 366 12.58 11.75 -8.85
CA HIS A 366 12.28 12.26 -7.51
C HIS A 366 12.60 11.25 -6.40
N SER A 367 13.27 10.13 -6.73
CA SER A 367 13.58 9.04 -5.79
C SER A 367 12.36 8.53 -5.02
N ILE A 368 11.19 8.56 -5.66
CA ILE A 368 9.94 8.01 -5.11
C ILE A 368 9.91 6.52 -5.42
N ILE A 369 9.49 5.72 -4.45
CA ILE A 369 9.30 4.29 -4.65
C ILE A 369 8.12 4.09 -5.59
N HIS A 370 8.41 3.68 -6.81
CA HIS A 370 7.38 3.42 -7.79
C HIS A 370 6.98 1.95 -7.82
N SER A 371 5.83 1.73 -8.44
CA SER A 371 5.17 0.47 -8.73
C SER A 371 6.04 -0.62 -9.36
N LEU A 372 7.23 -0.31 -9.89
CA LEU A 372 8.00 -1.26 -10.72
C LEU A 372 8.48 -2.49 -9.96
N SER A 373 8.90 -2.35 -8.70
CA SER A 373 9.27 -3.49 -7.86
C SER A 373 8.09 -4.43 -7.65
N TYR A 374 6.94 -3.87 -7.28
CA TYR A 374 5.72 -4.64 -7.07
C TYR A 374 5.12 -5.19 -8.36
N ALA A 375 5.24 -4.49 -9.49
CA ALA A 375 4.88 -4.99 -10.81
C ALA A 375 5.75 -6.20 -11.18
N THR A 376 7.06 -6.12 -10.94
CA THR A 376 8.00 -7.22 -11.21
C THR A 376 7.73 -8.43 -10.30
N LEU A 377 7.44 -8.19 -9.02
CA LEU A 377 7.08 -9.25 -8.06
C LEU A 377 5.73 -9.88 -8.39
N THR A 378 4.72 -9.07 -8.73
CA THR A 378 3.40 -9.56 -9.14
C THR A 378 3.51 -10.39 -10.41
N PHE A 379 4.27 -9.92 -11.40
CA PHE A 379 4.56 -10.67 -12.62
C PHE A 379 5.26 -12.00 -12.29
N LEU A 380 6.29 -11.99 -11.43
CA LEU A 380 6.97 -13.21 -10.97
C LEU A 380 6.00 -14.20 -10.32
N SER A 381 5.09 -13.72 -9.46
CA SER A 381 4.08 -14.54 -8.78
C SER A 381 3.18 -15.26 -9.79
N VAL A 382 2.69 -14.56 -10.82
CA VAL A 382 1.89 -15.19 -11.89
C VAL A 382 2.72 -16.15 -12.75
N VAL A 383 3.96 -15.76 -13.12
CA VAL A 383 4.89 -16.60 -13.91
C VAL A 383 5.19 -17.91 -13.22
N ARG A 384 5.44 -17.89 -11.90
CA ARG A 384 5.72 -19.10 -11.11
C ARG A 384 4.60 -20.13 -11.22
N CYS A 385 3.36 -19.68 -11.25
CA CYS A 385 2.18 -20.54 -11.17
C CYS A 385 1.72 -21.03 -12.56
N ARG A 386 1.81 -20.18 -13.59
CA ARG A 386 1.33 -20.49 -14.95
C ARG A 386 2.38 -21.15 -15.83
N LYS A 387 2.12 -22.37 -16.32
CA LYS A 387 3.01 -23.08 -17.26
C LYS A 387 2.96 -22.48 -18.67
N GLU A 388 1.84 -21.87 -19.03
CA GLU A 388 1.53 -21.25 -20.33
C GLU A 388 2.39 -20.01 -20.59
N ILE A 389 2.80 -19.29 -19.54
CA ILE A 389 3.72 -18.16 -19.67
C ILE A 389 5.08 -18.58 -20.26
N GLY A 390 5.49 -19.84 -20.06
CA GLY A 390 6.67 -20.37 -20.73
C GLY A 390 6.49 -20.55 -22.25
N ILE A 391 5.25 -20.59 -22.75
CA ILE A 391 4.94 -20.54 -24.18
C ILE A 391 5.06 -19.10 -24.68
N PHE A 392 4.39 -18.16 -23.99
CA PHE A 392 4.47 -16.73 -24.29
C PHE A 392 5.91 -16.21 -24.38
N TYR A 393 6.77 -16.52 -23.39
CA TYR A 393 8.19 -16.13 -23.42
C TYR A 393 8.97 -16.69 -24.62
N ARG A 394 8.60 -17.87 -25.13
CA ARG A 394 9.28 -18.49 -26.29
C ARG A 394 8.83 -17.91 -27.61
N GLU A 395 7.57 -17.51 -27.71
CA GLU A 395 6.99 -17.03 -28.95
C GLU A 395 7.11 -15.51 -29.10
N ASN A 396 7.26 -14.79 -27.98
CA ASN A 396 7.36 -13.33 -27.98
C ASN A 396 8.81 -12.87 -27.84
N GLU A 397 9.46 -12.57 -28.98
CA GLU A 397 10.83 -12.05 -29.03
C GLU A 397 10.97 -10.70 -28.33
N HIS A 398 10.04 -9.77 -28.57
CA HIS A 398 10.02 -8.46 -27.91
C HIS A 398 9.98 -8.56 -26.39
N PHE A 399 9.26 -9.53 -25.84
CA PHE A 399 9.24 -9.74 -24.40
C PHE A 399 10.60 -10.21 -23.85
N ARG A 400 11.38 -11.00 -24.61
CA ARG A 400 12.74 -11.39 -24.22
C ARG A 400 13.70 -10.20 -24.28
N GLU A 401 13.59 -9.38 -25.32
CA GLU A 401 14.35 -8.15 -25.47
C GLU A 401 14.06 -7.20 -24.30
N LEU A 402 12.78 -7.02 -23.95
CA LEU A 402 12.36 -6.24 -22.79
C LEU A 402 12.99 -6.74 -21.50
N LEU A 403 12.92 -8.05 -21.21
CA LEU A 403 13.55 -8.61 -20.01
C LEU A 403 15.07 -8.44 -20.00
N SER A 404 15.72 -8.52 -21.17
CA SER A 404 17.15 -8.25 -21.31
C SER A 404 17.48 -6.80 -20.98
N ALA A 405 16.72 -5.85 -21.55
CA ALA A 405 16.88 -4.43 -21.31
C ALA A 405 16.59 -4.04 -19.84
N MET A 406 15.54 -4.62 -19.24
CA MET A 406 15.25 -4.50 -17.80
C MET A 406 16.42 -4.98 -16.93
N ARG A 407 17.03 -6.13 -17.26
CA ARG A 407 18.20 -6.64 -16.53
C ARG A 407 19.43 -5.77 -16.74
N HIS A 408 19.57 -5.13 -17.88
CA HIS A 408 20.63 -4.14 -18.10
C HIS A 408 20.41 -2.91 -17.23
N LYS A 409 19.19 -2.35 -17.22
CA LYS A 409 18.85 -1.13 -16.46
C LYS A 409 18.77 -1.35 -14.94
N TYR A 410 18.23 -2.46 -14.46
CA TYR A 410 17.94 -2.71 -13.03
C TYR A 410 18.58 -3.99 -12.45
N GLY A 411 19.44 -4.67 -13.21
CA GLY A 411 20.04 -5.94 -12.77
C GLY A 411 21.18 -5.78 -11.75
N PRO A 412 21.95 -6.85 -11.48
CA PRO A 412 22.97 -6.88 -10.42
C PRO A 412 24.11 -5.86 -10.55
N ARG A 413 24.30 -5.32 -11.76
CA ARG A 413 25.34 -4.33 -12.07
C ARG A 413 24.79 -2.90 -12.14
N SER A 414 23.49 -2.73 -11.92
CA SER A 414 22.84 -1.44 -11.95
C SER A 414 23.07 -0.65 -10.67
N GLU A 415 23.18 0.67 -10.77
CA GLU A 415 23.17 1.58 -9.61
C GLU A 415 21.88 1.45 -8.78
N PHE A 416 20.77 1.04 -9.42
CA PHE A 416 19.48 0.82 -8.77
C PHE A 416 19.48 -0.37 -7.79
N ILE A 417 20.44 -1.30 -7.86
CA ILE A 417 20.51 -2.43 -6.91
C ILE A 417 20.66 -1.94 -5.46
N SER A 418 21.35 -0.82 -5.27
CA SER A 418 21.56 -0.19 -3.96
C SER A 418 20.29 0.48 -3.43
N ARG A 419 19.39 0.90 -4.32
CA ARG A 419 18.16 1.62 -4.00
C ARG A 419 16.99 0.67 -3.77
N ASP A 420 16.83 -0.32 -4.64
CA ASP A 420 15.79 -1.34 -4.54
C ASP A 420 16.31 -2.69 -5.06
N PRO A 421 16.90 -3.55 -4.20
CA PRO A 421 17.42 -4.84 -4.63
C PRO A 421 16.29 -5.82 -5.03
N SER A 422 15.04 -5.54 -4.67
CA SER A 422 13.91 -6.43 -4.95
C SER A 422 13.64 -6.58 -6.46
N ILE A 423 13.82 -5.50 -7.23
CA ILE A 423 13.66 -5.50 -8.70
C ILE A 423 14.68 -6.46 -9.32
N SER A 424 15.96 -6.28 -9.00
CA SER A 424 17.05 -7.12 -9.52
C SER A 424 16.87 -8.59 -9.17
N ASN A 425 16.50 -8.87 -7.91
CA ASN A 425 16.24 -10.23 -7.44
C ASN A 425 15.06 -10.87 -8.16
N ALA A 426 13.95 -10.13 -8.34
CA ALA A 426 12.77 -10.62 -9.03
C ALA A 426 13.06 -10.86 -10.52
N LEU A 427 13.74 -9.95 -11.20
CA LEU A 427 14.15 -10.10 -12.61
C LEU A 427 15.04 -11.32 -12.84
N ASN A 428 16.00 -11.58 -11.96
CA ASN A 428 16.84 -12.76 -12.05
C ASN A 428 16.03 -14.05 -11.88
N GLN A 429 15.07 -14.08 -10.94
CA GLN A 429 14.21 -15.24 -10.74
C GLN A 429 13.28 -15.48 -11.94
N ILE A 430 12.70 -14.42 -12.50
CA ILE A 430 11.91 -14.50 -13.74
C ILE A 430 12.76 -15.12 -14.85
N ALA A 431 13.98 -14.61 -15.07
CA ALA A 431 14.87 -15.13 -16.10
C ALA A 431 15.21 -16.61 -15.88
N THR A 432 15.54 -17.01 -14.65
CA THR A 432 15.84 -18.40 -14.30
C THR A 432 14.65 -19.33 -14.56
N ILE A 433 13.45 -18.97 -14.09
CA ILE A 433 12.23 -19.78 -14.25
C ILE A 433 11.92 -19.97 -15.74
N LEU A 434 12.00 -18.90 -16.53
CA LEU A 434 11.69 -18.94 -17.95
C LEU A 434 12.76 -19.74 -18.73
N PHE A 435 14.04 -19.61 -18.36
CA PHE A 435 15.13 -20.38 -18.94
C PHE A 435 15.01 -21.88 -18.63
N GLU A 436 14.77 -22.26 -17.37
CA GLU A 436 14.59 -23.67 -16.98
C GLU A 436 13.44 -24.32 -17.72
N ARG A 437 12.31 -23.62 -17.84
CA ARG A 437 11.14 -24.11 -18.60
C ARG A 437 11.47 -24.29 -20.08
N HIS A 438 12.27 -23.40 -20.66
CA HIS A 438 12.74 -23.54 -22.04
C HIS A 438 13.64 -24.78 -22.21
N GLN A 439 14.59 -25.01 -21.30
CA GLN A 439 15.50 -26.16 -21.36
C GLN A 439 14.79 -27.50 -21.18
N ARG A 440 13.83 -27.60 -20.24
CA ARG A 440 13.04 -28.83 -20.03
C ARG A 440 12.29 -29.26 -21.30
N LYS A 441 11.71 -28.31 -22.04
CA LYS A 441 11.02 -28.63 -23.31
C LYS A 441 11.98 -29.03 -24.44
N LYS A 442 13.19 -28.45 -24.51
CA LYS A 442 14.23 -28.90 -25.47
C LYS A 442 14.61 -30.36 -25.22
N LYS A 443 14.82 -30.74 -23.95
CA LYS A 443 15.10 -32.14 -23.57
C LYS A 443 13.96 -33.08 -23.94
N LEU A 444 12.71 -32.70 -23.67
CA LEU A 444 11.52 -33.49 -24.04
C LEU A 444 11.39 -33.68 -25.56
N ARG A 445 11.62 -32.63 -26.37
CA ARG A 445 11.62 -32.75 -27.83
C ARG A 445 12.73 -33.67 -28.32
N HIS A 446 13.94 -33.54 -27.75
CA HIS A 446 15.06 -34.39 -28.14
C HIS A 446 14.78 -35.87 -27.86
N HIS A 447 14.16 -36.17 -26.71
CA HIS A 447 13.78 -37.53 -26.33
C HIS A 447 12.67 -38.10 -27.23
N TYR A 448 11.68 -37.27 -27.61
CA TYR A 448 10.63 -37.66 -28.55
C TYR A 448 11.17 -37.99 -29.94
N TYR A 449 12.07 -37.16 -30.49
CA TYR A 449 12.72 -37.44 -31.77
C TYR A 449 13.60 -38.69 -31.71
N GLN A 450 14.26 -38.93 -30.57
CA GLN A 450 15.05 -40.14 -30.37
C GLN A 450 14.16 -41.39 -30.34
N GLN A 451 13.03 -41.36 -29.64
CA GLN A 451 12.03 -42.45 -29.63
C GLN A 451 11.43 -42.70 -31.02
N GLN A 452 11.06 -41.64 -31.76
CA GLN A 452 10.57 -41.81 -33.13
C GLN A 452 11.64 -42.41 -34.06
N SER A 453 12.91 -42.02 -33.89
CA SER A 453 14.00 -42.60 -34.68
C SER A 453 14.22 -44.08 -34.35
N GLU A 454 14.08 -44.48 -33.08
CA GLU A 454 14.18 -45.88 -32.63
C GLU A 454 13.00 -46.72 -33.10
N GLU A 455 11.79 -46.18 -33.14
CA GLU A 455 10.61 -46.85 -33.72
C GLU A 455 10.74 -47.03 -35.24
N TYR A 456 11.24 -46.02 -35.95
CA TYR A 456 11.50 -46.12 -37.39
C TYR A 456 12.55 -47.19 -37.69
N VAL A 457 13.62 -47.28 -36.91
CA VAL A 457 14.68 -48.30 -37.07
C VAL A 457 14.17 -49.72 -36.76
N LYS A 458 13.13 -49.88 -35.94
CA LYS A 458 12.53 -51.21 -35.65
C LYS A 458 11.54 -51.69 -36.71
N GLN A 459 11.10 -50.82 -37.63
CA GLN A 459 10.16 -51.16 -38.70
C GLN A 459 10.83 -51.54 -40.02
N TYR A 460 12.15 -51.38 -40.11
CA TYR A 460 13.01 -51.85 -41.20
C TYR A 460 13.99 -52.89 -40.65
#